data_AF-A0A212CKP9-F1
#
_entry.id   AF-A0A212CKP9-F1
#
_cell.length_a   1.000
_cell.length_b   1.000
_cell.length_c   1.000
_cell.angle_alpha   90.00
_cell.angle_beta   90.00
_cell.angle_gamma   90.00
#
_symmetry.space_group_name_H-M   'P 1'
#
loop_
_entity.id
_entity.type
_entity.pdbx_description
1 polymer ?
#
loop_
_entity_poly.entity_id
_entity_poly.type
_entity_poly.pdbx_seq_one_letter_code
_entity_poly.pdbx_strand_id
1 'polypeptide(L)'
;SLLEAHDIVASKCYESPPSSPEMNNSSVNNQLLPVDAIRILGIHKRAGEPLGVTFRVENNDLVIARILHGGMIDRQGLLHVGDIIKEVNGHEVGNNPKELQELLKNISGSVTLKILPSYRDTIIPQQ
;
A
#
# COMPACT_ATOMS: atom_id res chain seq x y z
N SER A 1 17.70 18.87 41.00
CA SER A 1 18.65 17.87 40.44
C SER A 1 18.27 17.51 39.00
N LEU A 2 19.18 16.98 38.16
CA LEU A 2 18.87 16.58 36.77
C LEU A 2 17.68 15.60 36.68
N LEU A 3 17.49 14.77 37.72
CA LEU A 3 16.36 13.87 37.90
C LEU A 3 14.99 14.59 37.99
N GLU A 4 14.97 15.81 38.52
CA GLU A 4 13.76 16.59 38.77
C GLU A 4 13.24 17.31 37.52
N ALA A 5 14.12 17.56 36.55
CA ALA A 5 13.75 18.12 35.25
C ALA A 5 13.04 17.09 34.35
N HIS A 6 13.31 15.79 34.53
CA HIS A 6 12.71 14.73 33.72
C HIS A 6 11.21 14.53 34.01
N ASP A 7 10.78 14.74 35.26
CA ASP A 7 9.37 14.56 35.66
C ASP A 7 8.45 15.69 35.15
N ILE A 8 9.00 16.88 34.94
CA ILE A 8 8.25 18.07 34.47
C ILE A 8 7.92 17.95 32.96
N VAL A 9 8.77 17.26 32.19
CA VAL A 9 8.52 17.03 30.76
C VAL A 9 7.54 15.87 30.55
N ALA A 10 7.59 14.83 31.40
CA ALA A 10 6.67 13.69 31.33
C ALA A 10 5.21 14.04 31.71
N SER A 11 5.01 15.11 32.47
CA SER A 11 3.69 15.57 32.91
C SER A 11 3.01 16.56 31.95
N LYS A 12 3.67 16.91 30.84
CA LYS A 12 3.00 17.58 29.72
C LYS A 12 2.16 16.52 29.01
N CYS A 13 0.85 16.53 29.27
CA CYS A 13 -0.13 15.73 28.54
C CYS A 13 0.20 15.81 27.05
N TYR A 14 0.65 14.69 26.47
CA TYR A 14 0.53 14.51 25.04
C TYR A 14 -0.96 14.57 24.76
N GLU A 15 -1.39 15.68 24.19
CA GLU A 15 -2.69 15.80 23.58
C GLU A 15 -2.78 14.69 22.54
N SER A 16 -3.54 13.64 22.87
CA SER A 16 -3.93 12.63 21.91
C SER A 16 -4.48 13.38 20.69
N PRO A 17 -4.09 13.03 19.46
CA PRO A 17 -4.70 13.62 18.27
C PRO A 17 -6.22 13.50 18.42
N PRO A 18 -7.00 14.53 18.05
CA PRO A 18 -8.39 14.66 18.46
C PRO A 18 -9.15 13.37 18.12
N SER A 19 -9.53 12.66 19.18
CA SER A 19 -10.46 11.55 19.11
C SER A 19 -11.73 12.10 18.47
N SER A 20 -12.05 11.59 17.28
CA SER A 20 -13.33 11.84 16.63
C SER A 20 -14.47 11.49 17.60
N PRO A 21 -15.60 12.21 17.55
CA PRO A 21 -16.56 12.30 18.65
C PRO A 21 -17.15 10.94 19.02
N GLU A 22 -17.17 10.66 20.32
CA GLU A 22 -17.75 9.45 20.90
C GLU A 22 -19.27 9.39 20.69
N MET A 23 -19.76 8.26 20.17
CA MET A 23 -21.18 7.93 20.22
C MET A 23 -21.38 6.47 20.67
N ASN A 24 -21.64 6.36 21.97
CA ASN A 24 -22.60 5.47 22.65
C ASN A 24 -22.55 3.95 22.38
N ASN A 25 -22.32 3.22 23.48
CA ASN A 25 -22.51 1.79 23.67
C ASN A 25 -23.77 1.23 22.98
N SER A 26 -23.55 0.35 22.03
CA SER A 26 -24.42 -0.80 21.74
C SER A 26 -23.58 -1.83 20.99
N SER A 27 -23.62 -3.07 21.44
CA SER A 27 -22.91 -4.22 20.88
C SER A 27 -23.06 -4.33 19.37
N VAL A 28 -22.09 -3.81 18.62
CA VAL A 28 -21.93 -4.09 17.20
C VAL A 28 -20.45 -4.37 16.95
N ASN A 29 -20.22 -5.54 16.35
CA ASN A 29 -18.93 -6.01 15.85
C ASN A 29 -18.42 -5.03 14.78
N ASN A 30 -17.87 -3.90 15.20
CA ASN A 30 -17.21 -2.95 14.32
C ASN A 30 -15.79 -3.47 14.09
N GLN A 31 -15.70 -4.47 13.23
CA GLN A 31 -14.55 -4.69 12.37
C GLN A 31 -14.35 -3.36 11.60
N LEU A 32 -13.65 -2.40 12.22
CA LEU A 32 -13.19 -1.19 11.56
C LEU A 32 -12.25 -1.67 10.45
N LEU A 33 -12.81 -1.86 9.26
CA LEU A 33 -12.03 -1.89 8.03
C LEU A 33 -11.21 -0.61 8.05
N PRO A 34 -9.86 -0.68 8.04
CA PRO A 34 -9.07 0.50 7.75
C PRO A 34 -9.59 1.04 6.42
N VAL A 35 -9.98 2.32 6.38
CA VAL A 35 -10.28 3.03 5.14
C VAL A 35 -9.16 2.70 4.16
N ASP A 36 -9.50 2.01 3.08
CA ASP A 36 -8.61 1.39 2.08
C ASP A 36 -7.15 1.87 2.14
N ALA A 37 -6.34 1.20 2.96
CA ALA A 37 -5.01 1.71 3.31
C ALA A 37 -4.09 1.65 2.08
N ILE A 38 -3.77 2.80 1.50
CA ILE A 38 -2.84 2.90 0.37
C ILE A 38 -1.43 2.53 0.82
N ARG A 39 -0.80 1.58 0.11
CA ARG A 39 0.60 1.20 0.29
C ARG A 39 1.45 1.84 -0.82
N ILE A 40 2.58 2.44 -0.46
CA ILE A 40 3.52 3.05 -1.40
C ILE A 40 4.74 2.15 -1.54
N LEU A 41 5.08 1.79 -2.78
CA LEU A 41 6.17 0.87 -3.10
C LEU A 41 7.19 1.55 -4.01
N GLY A 42 8.47 1.43 -3.65
CA GLY A 42 9.58 1.85 -4.50
C GLY A 42 10.19 0.64 -5.21
N ILE A 43 10.23 0.68 -6.54
CA ILE A 43 10.81 -0.35 -7.41
C ILE A 43 11.92 0.29 -8.23
N HIS A 44 13.03 -0.42 -8.41
CA HIS A 44 14.10 0.02 -9.30
C HIS A 44 14.21 -0.94 -10.49
N LYS A 45 14.14 -0.43 -11.73
CA LYS A 45 14.22 -1.25 -12.95
C LYS A 45 14.98 -0.58 -14.08
N ARG A 46 15.52 -1.36 -15.02
CA ARG A 46 16.13 -0.84 -16.25
C ARG A 46 15.07 -0.49 -17.30
N ALA A 47 15.44 0.35 -18.27
CA ALA A 47 14.57 0.64 -19.41
C ALA A 47 14.22 -0.66 -20.17
N GLY A 48 12.93 -0.85 -20.49
CA GLY A 48 12.45 -2.06 -21.16
C GLY A 48 12.44 -3.35 -20.31
N GLU A 49 12.89 -3.30 -19.06
CA GLU A 49 12.81 -4.45 -18.15
C GLU A 49 11.37 -4.63 -17.65
N PRO A 50 10.71 -5.77 -17.90
CA PRO A 50 9.37 -6.01 -17.42
C PRO A 50 9.38 -6.27 -15.91
N LEU A 51 8.35 -5.77 -15.22
CA LEU A 51 8.15 -6.08 -13.79
C LEU A 51 7.82 -7.56 -13.56
N GLY A 52 7.35 -8.27 -14.59
CA GLY A 52 6.91 -9.66 -14.47
C GLY A 52 5.52 -9.79 -13.85
N VAL A 53 4.63 -8.86 -14.16
CA VAL A 53 3.22 -8.89 -13.72
C VAL A 53 2.28 -8.71 -14.91
N THR A 54 1.07 -9.24 -14.80
CA THR A 54 -0.03 -8.96 -15.74
C THR A 54 -1.18 -8.28 -15.02
N PHE A 55 -1.93 -7.46 -15.75
CA PHE A 55 -3.06 -6.70 -15.22
C PHE A 55 -4.37 -7.16 -15.84
N ARG A 56 -5.45 -7.07 -15.07
CA ARG A 56 -6.83 -7.16 -15.55
C ARG A 56 -7.60 -5.93 -15.09
N VAL A 57 -8.69 -5.63 -15.77
CA VAL A 57 -9.62 -4.57 -15.36
C VAL A 57 -10.77 -5.22 -14.59
N GLU A 58 -11.03 -4.74 -13.38
CA GLU A 58 -12.10 -5.21 -12.52
C GLU A 58 -12.72 -4.01 -11.82
N ASN A 59 -14.03 -3.79 -11.93
CA ASN A 59 -14.72 -2.63 -11.36
C ASN A 59 -14.07 -1.27 -11.71
N ASN A 60 -13.59 -1.13 -12.95
CA ASN A 60 -12.88 0.05 -13.44
C ASN A 60 -11.49 0.29 -12.81
N ASP A 61 -10.98 -0.67 -12.06
CA ASP A 61 -9.67 -0.65 -11.42
C ASP A 61 -8.70 -1.63 -12.11
N LEU A 62 -7.41 -1.26 -12.13
CA LEU A 62 -6.35 -2.13 -12.63
C LEU A 62 -5.80 -3.03 -11.53
N VAL A 63 -6.11 -4.30 -11.65
CA VAL A 63 -5.81 -5.34 -10.66
C VAL A 63 -4.68 -6.24 -11.17
N ILE A 64 -3.73 -6.57 -10.29
CA ILE A 64 -2.71 -7.58 -10.60
C ILE A 64 -3.39 -8.94 -10.78
N ALA A 65 -3.30 -9.48 -12.00
CA ALA A 65 -3.88 -10.77 -12.36
C ALA A 65 -2.92 -11.93 -12.15
N ARG A 66 -1.64 -11.72 -12.45
CA ARG A 66 -0.60 -12.75 -12.30
C ARG A 66 0.74 -12.11 -12.01
N ILE A 67 1.53 -12.81 -11.21
CA ILE A 67 2.96 -12.56 -11.03
C ILE A 67 3.70 -13.72 -11.71
N LEU A 68 4.67 -13.38 -12.56
CA LEU A 68 5.47 -14.33 -13.31
C LEU A 68 6.62 -14.82 -12.42
N HIS A 69 6.69 -16.14 -12.23
CA HIS A 69 7.72 -16.77 -11.42
C HIS A 69 9.14 -16.44 -11.95
N GLY A 70 10.05 -16.15 -11.04
CA GLY A 70 11.42 -15.69 -11.35
C GLY A 70 11.49 -14.25 -11.86
N GLY A 71 10.36 -13.55 -11.98
CA GLY A 71 10.28 -12.14 -12.36
C GLY A 71 10.87 -11.19 -11.32
N MET A 72 10.91 -9.89 -11.64
CA MET A 72 11.37 -8.87 -10.69
C MET A 72 10.48 -8.83 -9.46
N ILE A 73 9.16 -8.70 -9.66
CA ILE A 73 8.20 -8.60 -8.57
C ILE A 73 8.12 -9.89 -7.74
N ASP A 74 8.18 -11.06 -8.38
CA ASP A 74 8.20 -12.36 -7.70
C ASP A 74 9.37 -12.47 -6.71
N ARG A 75 10.58 -12.08 -7.14
CA ARG A 75 11.78 -12.13 -6.29
C ARG A 75 11.75 -11.12 -5.15
N GLN A 76 11.07 -9.99 -5.33
CA GLN A 76 10.98 -8.94 -4.32
C GLN A 76 9.82 -9.16 -3.34
N GLY A 77 8.75 -9.86 -3.74
CA GLY A 77 7.58 -10.11 -2.89
C GLY A 77 6.81 -8.86 -2.48
N LEU A 78 7.00 -7.73 -3.18
CA LEU A 78 6.43 -6.43 -2.80
C LEU A 78 4.96 -6.26 -3.20
N LEU A 79 4.52 -7.02 -4.20
CA LEU A 79 3.15 -6.99 -4.74
C LEU A 79 2.58 -8.40 -4.75
N HIS A 80 1.26 -8.48 -4.65
CA HIS A 80 0.51 -9.72 -4.67
C HIS A 80 -0.59 -9.70 -5.74
N VAL A 81 -1.02 -10.89 -6.15
CA VAL A 81 -2.21 -11.03 -7.01
C VAL A 81 -3.41 -10.45 -6.27
N GLY A 82 -4.19 -9.62 -6.96
CA GLY A 82 -5.31 -8.89 -6.38
C GLY A 82 -5.00 -7.44 -6.04
N ASP A 83 -3.73 -7.05 -5.84
CA ASP A 83 -3.40 -5.66 -5.54
C ASP A 83 -3.87 -4.73 -6.67
N ILE A 84 -4.40 -3.57 -6.28
CA ILE A 84 -4.94 -2.58 -7.21
C ILE A 84 -3.95 -1.44 -7.38
N ILE A 85 -3.58 -1.13 -8.62
CA ILE A 85 -2.68 0.00 -8.90
C ILE A 85 -3.50 1.28 -9.02
N LYS A 86 -3.22 2.27 -8.16
CA LYS A 86 -3.88 3.58 -8.18
C LYS A 86 -3.02 4.66 -8.83
N GLU A 87 -1.72 4.67 -8.55
CA GLU A 87 -0.81 5.65 -9.16
C GLU A 87 0.54 5.03 -9.52
N VAL A 88 1.18 5.58 -10.57
CA VAL A 88 2.57 5.33 -10.94
C VAL A 88 3.31 6.66 -11.06
N ASN A 89 4.38 6.84 -10.30
CA ASN A 89 5.17 8.08 -10.27
C ASN A 89 4.31 9.34 -10.10
N GLY A 90 3.29 9.26 -9.24
CA GLY A 90 2.35 10.36 -8.98
C GLY A 90 1.31 10.62 -10.07
N HIS A 91 1.25 9.78 -11.11
CA HIS A 91 0.21 9.84 -12.14
C HIS A 91 -0.86 8.79 -11.82
N GLU A 92 -2.12 9.22 -11.73
CA GLU A 92 -3.25 8.30 -11.59
C GLU A 92 -3.31 7.33 -12.76
N VAL A 93 -3.57 6.07 -12.45
CA VAL A 93 -3.71 5.04 -13.47
C VAL A 93 -5.19 4.90 -13.82
N GLY A 94 -5.50 5.09 -15.10
CA GLY A 94 -6.83 4.82 -15.64
C GLY A 94 -7.16 3.33 -15.70
N ASN A 95 -8.28 3.00 -16.32
CA ASN A 95 -8.75 1.61 -16.48
C ASN A 95 -8.11 0.87 -17.66
N ASN A 96 -7.10 1.43 -18.33
CA ASN A 96 -6.54 0.87 -19.56
C ASN A 96 -5.18 0.16 -19.31
N PRO A 97 -5.12 -1.18 -19.32
CA PRO A 97 -3.90 -1.92 -18.97
C PRO A 97 -2.75 -1.69 -19.96
N LYS A 98 -3.06 -1.43 -21.23
CA LYS A 98 -2.05 -1.18 -22.26
C LYS A 98 -1.30 0.12 -22.00
N GLU A 99 -2.00 1.16 -21.59
CA GLU A 99 -1.41 2.46 -21.28
C GLU A 99 -0.45 2.34 -20.08
N LEU A 100 -0.87 1.65 -19.02
CA LEU A 100 -0.01 1.36 -17.88
C LEU A 100 1.25 0.57 -18.29
N GLN A 101 1.09 -0.45 -19.14
CA GLN A 101 2.24 -1.24 -19.63
C GLN A 101 3.23 -0.39 -20.43
N GLU A 102 2.75 0.47 -21.32
CA GLU A 102 3.61 1.38 -22.10
C GLU A 102 4.29 2.42 -21.20
N LEU A 103 3.56 3.00 -20.23
CA LEU A 103 4.13 3.90 -19.22
C LEU A 103 5.27 3.22 -18.46
N LEU A 104 5.02 2.03 -17.91
CA LEU A 104 6.02 1.27 -17.17
C LEU A 104 7.21 0.89 -18.06
N LYS A 105 7.00 0.54 -19.32
CA LYS A 105 8.09 0.19 -20.25
C LYS A 105 9.04 1.36 -20.52
N ASN A 106 8.50 2.58 -20.61
CA ASN A 106 9.26 3.79 -20.90
C ASN A 106 10.01 4.35 -19.67
N ILE A 107 9.56 4.04 -18.45
CA ILE A 107 10.24 4.47 -17.23
C ILE A 107 11.49 3.62 -16.97
N SER A 108 12.58 4.24 -16.53
CA SER A 108 13.77 3.54 -16.03
C SER A 108 14.27 4.18 -14.73
N GLY A 109 15.02 3.43 -13.93
CA GLY A 109 15.42 3.84 -12.59
C GLY A 109 14.30 3.61 -11.57
N SER A 110 14.00 4.64 -10.78
CA SER A 110 13.03 4.56 -9.69
C SER A 110 11.59 4.67 -10.20
N VAL A 111 10.75 3.74 -9.78
CA VAL A 111 9.30 3.69 -9.99
C VAL A 111 8.63 3.67 -8.63
N THR A 112 7.76 4.64 -8.37
CA THR A 112 6.92 4.67 -7.17
C THR A 112 5.52 4.23 -7.55
N LEU A 113 4.99 3.19 -6.91
CA LEU A 113 3.61 2.74 -7.08
C LEU A 113 2.80 3.07 -5.83
N LYS A 114 1.60 3.60 -5.99
CA LYS A 114 0.58 3.60 -4.94
C LYS A 114 -0.45 2.53 -5.25
N ILE A 115 -0.69 1.65 -4.29
CA ILE A 115 -1.57 0.50 -4.47
C ILE A 115 -2.57 0.39 -3.32
N LEU A 116 -3.73 -0.21 -3.60
CA LEU A 116 -4.60 -0.77 -2.56
C LEU A 116 -4.26 -2.25 -2.41
N PRO A 117 -3.80 -2.69 -1.23
CA PRO A 117 -3.51 -4.10 -0.98
C PRO A 117 -4.80 -4.91 -1.01
N SER A 118 -4.83 -5.99 -1.78
CA SER A 118 -5.98 -6.92 -1.75
C SER A 118 -5.84 -7.95 -0.64
N TYR A 119 -4.61 -8.22 -0.19
CA TYR A 119 -4.36 -9.08 0.95
C TYR A 119 -4.43 -8.26 2.24
N ARG A 120 -5.40 -8.59 3.10
CA ARG A 120 -5.26 -8.30 4.53
C ARG A 120 -4.20 -9.27 5.01
N ASP A 121 -3.07 -8.77 5.50
CA ASP A 121 -2.07 -9.60 6.18
C ASP A 121 -2.78 -10.42 7.27
N THR A 122 -3.22 -11.64 6.95
CA THR A 122 -3.54 -12.63 7.97
C THR A 122 -2.20 -13.02 8.51
N ILE A 123 -1.77 -12.34 9.57
CA ILE A 123 -0.76 -12.85 10.47
C ILE A 123 -1.32 -14.18 10.98
N ILE A 124 -1.00 -15.27 10.29
CA ILE A 124 -1.19 -16.60 10.83
C ILE A 124 0.00 -16.75 11.79
N PRO A 125 -0.20 -16.71 13.12
CA PRO A 125 0.88 -17.01 14.03
C PRO A 125 1.39 -18.42 13.67
N GLN A 126 2.65 -18.52 13.29
CA GLN A 126 3.30 -19.81 13.09
C GLN A 126 3.28 -20.53 14.43
N GLN A 127 2.51 -21.62 14.50
CA GLN A 127 2.43 -22.51 15.65
C GLN A 127 3.68 -23.39 15.75
#